data_AF-A0A949VLC2-F1
#
_entry.id   AF-A0A949VLC2-F1
#
_cell.length_a   1.000
_cell.length_b   1.000
_cell.length_c   1.000
_cell.angle_alpha   90.00
_cell.angle_beta   90.00
_cell.angle_gamma   90.00
#
_symmetry.space_group_name_H-M   'P 1'
#
loop_
_entity.id
_entity.type
_entity.pdbx_description
1 polymer ?
#
loop_
_entity_poly.entity_id
_entity_poly.type
_entity_poly.pdbx_seq_one_letter_code
_entity_poly.pdbx_strand_id
1 'polypeptide(L)'
;MNTWTEPYEDEYIKERIEELRTAQQEAQAHDKVLISSYEQFWLPSLNDLPDVEYQGRNHYTAPYGTFDPAPKVPFHGALWVTPKLGVELPAQLMNQREWKAAIGVVDLNARTVKIQSDEVEVTFTSINISQSAAELLREINLELVRIQAGVYLYRIEPIQNTVPVQHLYPDGRIPILSNSHTRADVTGYAILKDRPYQHTLVYVGIAAHKTSVESLWASLIRGKGGSSLHGTSVLADGEVKMMTHPLPEFNVLHAGIVCRKALPGKWEAKDDVAYALVFESEAVEEKLKVLTIKRLQETLAFPIPDDWEQTLWDYALDAEYIQRLDTGGDCRGGVRINLNKPWVDLVQGLLDQNILKI
;
A
#
# COMPACT_ATOMS: atom_id res chain seq x y z
N MET A 1 10.84 7.90 -10.21
CA MET A 1 10.43 7.67 -8.81
C MET A 1 10.82 8.90 -8.00
N ASN A 2 9.89 9.53 -7.30
CA ASN A 2 10.10 10.79 -6.59
C ASN A 2 10.55 10.51 -5.16
N THR A 3 11.85 10.29 -4.96
CA THR A 3 12.42 10.22 -3.61
C THR A 3 12.65 11.66 -3.13
N TRP A 4 11.65 12.25 -2.50
CA TRP A 4 11.79 13.59 -1.93
C TRP A 4 12.53 13.47 -0.59
N THR A 5 13.54 14.33 -0.42
CA THR A 5 14.42 14.39 0.76
C THR A 5 14.56 15.81 1.28
N GLU A 6 13.89 16.75 0.62
CA GLU A 6 13.84 18.15 0.99
C GLU A 6 12.48 18.47 1.60
N PRO A 7 12.38 19.46 2.51
CA PRO A 7 11.12 19.98 2.98
C PRO A 7 10.20 20.36 1.82
N TYR A 8 8.92 20.00 1.93
CA TYR A 8 7.90 20.43 1.00
C TYR A 8 6.93 21.38 1.70
N GLU A 9 6.68 22.52 1.07
CA GLU A 9 5.76 23.55 1.55
C GLU A 9 4.74 23.88 0.46
N ASP A 10 3.47 23.96 0.84
CA ASP A 10 2.37 24.40 -0.01
C ASP A 10 1.85 25.75 0.50
N GLU A 11 2.38 26.83 -0.09
CA GLU A 11 2.00 28.20 0.27
C GLU A 11 0.53 28.50 -0.05
N TYR A 12 -0.04 27.85 -1.06
CA TYR A 12 -1.45 28.03 -1.42
C TYR A 12 -2.37 27.51 -0.32
N ILE A 13 -2.07 26.33 0.24
CA ILE A 13 -2.80 25.79 1.40
C ILE A 13 -2.70 26.76 2.59
N LYS A 14 -1.51 27.32 2.83
CA LYS A 14 -1.28 28.26 3.94
C LYS A 14 -2.14 29.53 3.79
N GLU A 15 -2.10 30.17 2.64
CA GLU A 15 -2.89 31.38 2.35
C GLU A 15 -4.39 31.10 2.46
N ARG A 16 -4.85 29.99 1.88
CA ARG A 16 -6.26 29.62 1.86
C ARG A 16 -6.85 29.36 3.24
N ILE A 17 -6.05 28.87 4.18
CA ILE A 17 -6.53 28.59 5.54
C ILE A 17 -6.55 29.84 6.39
N GLU A 18 -5.62 30.77 6.22
CA GLU A 18 -5.72 32.05 6.93
C GLU A 18 -6.94 32.86 6.50
N GLU A 19 -7.25 32.81 5.21
CA GLU A 19 -8.51 33.29 4.66
C GLU A 19 -9.73 32.65 5.33
N LEU A 20 -9.74 31.31 5.45
CA LEU A 20 -10.82 30.56 6.11
C LEU A 20 -10.94 30.90 7.58
N ARG A 21 -9.83 30.99 8.31
CA ARG A 21 -9.79 31.30 9.74
C ARG A 21 -10.36 32.69 10.01
N THR A 22 -9.99 33.67 9.18
CA THR A 22 -10.56 35.03 9.24
C THR A 22 -12.07 35.01 9.03
N ALA A 23 -12.54 34.26 8.03
CA ALA A 23 -13.98 34.13 7.76
C ALA A 23 -14.74 33.38 8.87
N GLN A 24 -14.12 32.38 9.51
CA GLN A 24 -14.71 31.68 10.67
C GLN A 24 -14.82 32.61 11.89
N GLN A 25 -13.78 33.40 12.17
CA GLN A 25 -13.81 34.40 13.24
C GLN A 25 -14.88 35.47 13.00
N GLU A 26 -15.03 35.93 11.75
CA GLU A 26 -16.10 36.87 11.38
C GLU A 26 -17.49 36.25 11.58
N ALA A 27 -17.69 34.99 11.16
CA ALA A 27 -18.95 34.28 11.40
C ALA A 27 -19.27 34.16 12.90
N GLN A 28 -18.28 33.77 13.71
CA GLN A 28 -18.43 33.63 15.16
C GLN A 28 -18.75 34.96 15.84
N ALA A 29 -18.13 36.07 15.39
CA ALA A 29 -18.43 37.42 15.91
C ALA A 29 -19.89 37.86 15.64
N HIS A 30 -20.59 37.18 14.73
CA HIS A 30 -21.99 37.39 14.39
C HIS A 30 -22.92 36.28 14.92
N ASP A 31 -22.45 35.43 15.84
CA ASP A 31 -23.17 34.26 16.37
C ASP A 31 -23.60 33.27 15.27
N LYS A 32 -22.78 33.16 14.22
CA LYS A 32 -23.01 32.31 13.04
C LYS A 32 -21.92 31.25 12.89
N VAL A 33 -22.23 30.22 12.14
CA VAL A 33 -21.32 29.11 11.83
C VAL A 33 -21.00 29.13 10.34
N LEU A 34 -19.71 29.12 9.97
CA LEU A 34 -19.30 29.08 8.56
C LEU A 34 -19.31 27.65 8.03
N ILE A 35 -19.97 27.43 6.90
CA ILE A 35 -19.98 26.14 6.19
C ILE A 35 -19.80 26.36 4.68
N SER A 36 -19.68 25.27 3.92
CA SER A 36 -19.57 25.30 2.46
C SER A 36 -20.70 24.53 1.79
N SER A 37 -21.20 25.01 0.64
CA SER A 37 -22.22 24.33 -0.16
C SER A 37 -21.70 23.12 -0.96
N TYR A 38 -20.38 22.96 -1.04
CA TYR A 38 -19.70 21.81 -1.63
C TYR A 38 -18.56 21.35 -0.73
N GLU A 39 -17.90 20.24 -1.06
CA GLU A 39 -16.76 19.74 -0.31
C GLU A 39 -15.62 20.76 -0.38
N GLN A 40 -15.41 21.48 0.72
CA GLN A 40 -14.34 22.44 0.90
C GLN A 40 -13.56 21.99 2.13
N PHE A 41 -12.25 21.81 1.97
CA PHE A 41 -11.38 21.38 3.06
C PHE A 41 -11.60 22.22 4.32
N TRP A 42 -11.58 21.56 5.48
CA TRP A 42 -11.66 22.15 6.83
C TRP A 42 -13.02 22.77 7.24
N LEU A 43 -14.03 22.79 6.37
CA LEU A 43 -15.38 23.25 6.69
C LEU A 43 -16.42 22.13 6.58
N PRO A 44 -17.49 22.15 7.40
CA PRO A 44 -18.64 21.27 7.19
C PRO A 44 -19.26 21.50 5.80
N SER A 45 -19.61 20.41 5.12
CA SER A 45 -20.36 20.49 3.86
C SER A 45 -21.86 20.49 4.12
N LEU A 46 -22.59 21.35 3.42
CA LEU A 46 -24.05 21.39 3.42
C LEU A 46 -24.67 20.01 3.07
N ASN A 47 -24.00 19.25 2.19
CA ASN A 47 -24.48 17.93 1.74
C ASN A 47 -24.42 16.86 2.84
N ASP A 48 -23.60 17.07 3.86
CA ASP A 48 -23.43 16.14 4.99
C ASP A 48 -24.36 16.47 6.16
N LEU A 49 -25.15 17.55 6.05
CA LEU A 49 -26.05 18.02 7.09
C LEU A 49 -27.46 17.43 6.92
N PRO A 50 -28.10 16.96 8.00
CA PRO A 50 -29.43 16.38 7.92
C PRO A 50 -30.50 17.46 7.70
N ASP A 51 -31.60 17.06 7.04
CA ASP A 51 -32.86 17.82 6.95
C ASP A 51 -32.72 19.25 6.40
N VAL A 52 -31.77 19.45 5.47
CA VAL A 52 -31.57 20.72 4.77
C VAL A 52 -32.47 20.81 3.54
N GLU A 53 -33.31 21.85 3.49
CA GLU A 53 -34.19 22.14 2.37
C GLU A 53 -33.74 23.40 1.61
N TYR A 54 -33.72 23.33 0.29
CA TYR A 54 -33.39 24.47 -0.57
C TYR A 54 -34.61 25.38 -0.78
N GLN A 55 -34.44 26.67 -0.49
CA GLN A 55 -35.51 27.68 -0.59
C GLN A 55 -35.31 28.65 -1.78
N GLY A 56 -34.25 28.48 -2.59
CA GLY A 56 -33.93 29.36 -3.72
C GLY A 56 -32.85 30.40 -3.40
N ARG A 57 -32.14 30.88 -4.44
CA ARG A 57 -31.10 31.94 -4.34
C ARG A 57 -30.01 31.65 -3.30
N ASN A 58 -29.59 30.38 -3.21
CA ASN A 58 -28.61 29.90 -2.22
C ASN A 58 -29.05 30.09 -0.74
N HIS A 59 -30.36 30.20 -0.49
CA HIS A 59 -30.94 30.12 0.84
C HIS A 59 -31.37 28.69 1.13
N TYR A 60 -31.06 28.21 2.33
CA TYR A 60 -31.50 26.90 2.81
C TYR A 60 -32.08 27.02 4.22
N THR A 61 -32.91 26.05 4.58
CA THR A 61 -33.55 25.99 5.90
C THR A 61 -33.44 24.58 6.45
N ALA A 62 -33.24 24.46 7.75
CA ALA A 62 -33.36 23.20 8.47
C ALA A 62 -34.07 23.44 9.82
N PRO A 63 -34.54 22.38 10.51
CA PRO A 63 -35.19 22.52 11.81
C PRO A 63 -34.35 23.27 12.86
N TYR A 64 -33.02 23.23 12.71
CA TYR A 64 -32.03 23.81 13.62
C TYR A 64 -31.45 25.16 13.17
N GLY A 65 -31.81 25.70 12.00
CA GLY A 65 -31.29 27.00 11.58
C GLY A 65 -31.58 27.39 10.12
N THR A 66 -31.18 28.60 9.76
CA THR A 66 -31.21 29.10 8.36
C THR A 66 -29.81 29.22 7.82
N PHE A 67 -29.66 29.03 6.52
CA PHE A 67 -28.38 29.08 5.82
C PHE A 67 -28.44 30.16 4.74
N ASP A 68 -27.55 31.13 4.86
CA ASP A 68 -27.51 32.30 3.98
C ASP A 68 -26.13 32.44 3.36
N PRO A 69 -26.01 33.00 2.14
CA PRO A 69 -24.71 33.33 1.55
C PRO A 69 -23.86 34.18 2.49
N ALA A 70 -22.65 33.72 2.77
CA ALA A 70 -21.72 34.44 3.62
C ALA A 70 -21.15 35.66 2.85
N PRO A 71 -21.24 36.89 3.37
CA PRO A 71 -20.70 38.06 2.71
C PRO A 71 -19.17 38.07 2.77
N LYS A 72 -18.53 38.53 1.69
CA LYS A 72 -17.07 38.86 1.65
C LYS A 72 -16.12 37.69 1.97
N VAL A 73 -16.56 36.45 1.81
CA VAL A 73 -15.70 35.28 1.99
C VAL A 73 -14.90 35.02 0.70
N PRO A 74 -13.61 34.63 0.78
CA PRO A 74 -12.72 34.52 -0.39
C PRO A 74 -12.96 33.26 -1.27
N PHE A 75 -14.05 32.54 -1.04
CA PHE A 75 -14.41 31.36 -1.82
C PHE A 75 -15.91 31.30 -2.12
N HIS A 76 -16.25 30.73 -3.27
CA HIS A 76 -17.63 30.53 -3.67
C HIS A 76 -18.31 29.48 -2.80
N GLY A 77 -19.63 29.55 -2.65
CA GLY A 77 -20.38 28.54 -1.89
C GLY A 77 -20.26 28.64 -0.36
N ALA A 78 -19.59 29.66 0.17
CA ALA A 78 -19.59 29.96 1.59
C ALA A 78 -21.00 30.32 2.08
N LEU A 79 -21.46 29.65 3.14
CA LEU A 79 -22.75 29.90 3.78
C LEU A 79 -22.54 30.16 5.27
N TRP A 80 -23.32 31.08 5.81
CA TRP A 80 -23.48 31.28 7.24
C TRP A 80 -24.73 30.56 7.72
N VAL A 81 -24.56 29.70 8.72
CA VAL A 81 -25.67 29.12 9.48
C VAL A 81 -26.02 30.05 10.62
N THR A 82 -27.29 30.42 10.72
CA THR A 82 -27.85 31.12 11.88
C THR A 82 -28.61 30.08 12.72
N PRO A 83 -28.05 29.64 13.87
CA PRO A 83 -28.70 28.65 14.72
C PRO A 83 -30.04 29.14 15.26
N LYS A 84 -31.03 28.25 15.34
CA LYS A 84 -32.29 28.53 16.01
C LYS A 84 -32.12 28.33 17.53
N LEU A 85 -32.43 29.36 18.31
CA LEU A 85 -32.36 29.32 19.78
C LEU A 85 -33.17 28.15 20.37
N GLY A 86 -32.54 27.39 21.26
CA GLY A 86 -33.17 26.28 21.99
C GLY A 86 -33.29 24.97 21.21
N VAL A 87 -32.71 24.89 20.00
CA VAL A 87 -32.65 23.65 19.20
C VAL A 87 -31.21 23.11 19.21
N GLU A 88 -31.06 21.81 19.40
CA GLU A 88 -29.77 21.14 19.34
C GLU A 88 -29.23 21.15 17.89
N LEU A 89 -27.98 21.55 17.72
CA LEU A 89 -27.33 21.57 16.42
C LEU A 89 -26.72 20.19 16.10
N PRO A 90 -26.63 19.81 14.81
CA PRO A 90 -25.84 18.65 14.39
C PRO A 90 -24.39 18.73 14.92
N ALA A 91 -23.80 17.58 15.23
CA ALA A 91 -22.44 17.49 15.78
C ALA A 91 -21.39 18.19 14.90
N GLN A 92 -21.59 18.16 13.57
CA GLN A 92 -20.75 18.82 12.57
C GLN A 92 -20.70 20.36 12.74
N LEU A 93 -21.71 20.96 13.38
CA LEU A 93 -21.81 22.41 13.60
C LEU A 93 -21.43 22.83 15.03
N MET A 94 -21.44 21.93 16.00
CA MET A 94 -21.22 22.26 17.42
C MET A 94 -19.74 22.41 17.82
N ASN A 95 -18.83 21.73 17.14
CA ASN A 95 -17.41 21.64 17.52
C ASN A 95 -16.48 22.22 16.45
N GLN A 96 -16.75 23.43 15.95
CA GLN A 96 -15.83 24.11 15.06
C GLN A 96 -14.57 24.54 15.81
N ARG A 97 -13.53 23.70 15.77
CA ARG A 97 -12.20 24.08 16.22
C ARG A 97 -11.59 25.08 15.25
N GLU A 98 -10.89 26.07 15.79
CA GLU A 98 -10.00 26.92 14.99
C GLU A 98 -8.87 26.05 14.44
N TRP A 99 -8.63 26.14 13.13
CA TRP A 99 -7.56 25.41 12.47
C TRP A 99 -6.24 26.16 12.64
N LYS A 100 -5.26 25.53 13.29
CA LYS A 100 -3.92 26.09 13.49
C LYS A 100 -2.92 25.49 12.50
N ALA A 101 -2.05 26.34 11.95
CA ALA A 101 -0.97 25.91 11.08
C ALA A 101 0.05 25.08 11.87
N ALA A 102 0.46 23.94 11.31
CA ALA A 102 1.47 23.08 11.88
C ALA A 102 2.45 22.58 10.80
N ILE A 103 3.63 22.17 11.27
CA ILE A 103 4.66 21.51 10.46
C ILE A 103 4.67 20.04 10.87
N GLY A 104 4.69 19.15 9.88
CA GLY A 104 4.77 17.71 10.09
C GLY A 104 6.20 17.22 9.90
N VAL A 105 6.76 16.53 10.89
CA VAL A 105 8.06 15.85 10.76
C VAL A 105 7.80 14.44 10.26
N VAL A 106 8.30 14.13 9.06
CA VAL A 106 8.10 12.88 8.36
C VAL A 106 9.32 11.99 8.52
N ASP A 107 9.19 10.93 9.32
CA ASP A 107 10.19 9.88 9.35
C ASP A 107 9.94 8.93 8.18
N LEU A 108 10.72 9.10 7.12
CA LEU A 108 10.64 8.26 5.92
C LEU A 108 11.00 6.81 6.22
N ASN A 109 11.88 6.57 7.19
CA ASN A 109 12.31 5.24 7.57
C ASN A 109 11.28 4.59 8.51
N ALA A 110 10.76 5.28 9.52
CA ALA A 110 9.70 4.71 10.38
C ALA A 110 8.31 4.72 9.72
N ARG A 111 8.14 5.40 8.58
CA ARG A 111 6.85 5.66 7.93
C ARG A 111 5.86 6.33 8.88
N THR A 112 6.33 7.33 9.62
CA THR A 112 5.50 8.08 10.57
C THR A 112 5.53 9.57 10.28
N VAL A 113 4.42 10.25 10.53
CA VAL A 113 4.40 11.72 10.60
C VAL A 113 4.05 12.14 12.00
N LYS A 114 4.91 12.96 12.60
CA LYS A 114 4.65 13.61 13.88
C LYS A 114 4.29 15.06 13.65
N ILE A 115 3.18 15.47 14.23
CA ILE A 115 2.65 16.82 14.15
C ILE A 115 2.58 17.33 15.58
N GLN A 116 3.36 18.36 15.88
CA GLN A 116 3.35 19.02 17.17
C GLN A 116 3.00 20.49 16.98
N SER A 117 1.92 20.89 17.62
CA SER A 117 1.49 22.28 17.83
C SER A 117 1.30 22.47 19.34
N ASP A 118 1.27 23.72 19.81
CA ASP A 118 1.29 24.07 21.24
C ASP A 118 0.27 23.30 22.11
N GLU A 119 -0.85 22.87 21.52
CA GLU A 119 -1.95 22.17 22.20
C GLU A 119 -2.27 20.78 21.63
N VAL A 120 -1.65 20.39 20.51
CA VAL A 120 -2.05 19.19 19.74
C VAL A 120 -0.82 18.40 19.34
N GLU A 121 -0.79 17.12 19.74
CA GLU A 121 0.18 16.14 19.29
C GLU A 121 -0.55 15.01 18.53
N VAL A 122 -0.25 14.88 17.24
CA VAL A 122 -0.77 13.80 16.40
C VAL A 122 0.39 13.03 15.81
N THR A 123 0.34 11.71 15.91
CA THR A 123 1.26 10.82 15.21
C THR A 123 0.48 9.91 14.27
N PHE A 124 0.74 10.05 12.97
CA PHE A 124 0.30 9.08 11.97
C PHE A 124 1.36 8.00 11.81
N THR A 125 0.95 6.75 11.77
CA THR A 125 1.80 5.59 11.50
C THR A 125 1.49 5.00 10.13
N SER A 126 2.46 4.30 9.53
CA SER A 126 2.29 3.55 8.28
C SER A 126 1.98 4.40 7.05
N ILE A 127 2.43 5.65 7.02
CA ILE A 127 2.19 6.56 5.88
C ILE A 127 2.74 6.01 4.56
N ASN A 128 2.15 6.43 3.45
CA ASN A 128 2.57 6.01 2.12
C ASN A 128 3.71 6.89 1.58
N ILE A 129 4.95 6.51 1.89
CA ILE A 129 6.16 7.20 1.44
C ILE A 129 6.47 7.02 -0.07
N SER A 130 5.67 6.23 -0.80
CA SER A 130 5.81 6.08 -2.26
C SER A 130 5.16 7.22 -3.04
N GLN A 131 4.28 8.00 -2.39
CA GLN A 131 3.61 9.15 -2.98
C GLN A 131 4.53 10.37 -3.11
N SER A 132 4.12 11.34 -3.92
CA SER A 132 4.76 12.66 -3.91
C SER A 132 4.53 13.38 -2.58
N ALA A 133 5.42 14.30 -2.21
CA ALA A 133 5.28 15.09 -0.99
C ALA A 133 3.94 15.85 -0.93
N ALA A 134 3.47 16.35 -2.07
CA ALA A 134 2.19 17.04 -2.21
C ALA A 134 0.99 16.12 -1.95
N GLU A 135 0.99 14.91 -2.52
CA GLU A 135 -0.07 13.91 -2.30
C GLU A 135 -0.10 13.45 -0.83
N LEU A 136 1.07 13.21 -0.24
CA LEU A 136 1.17 12.82 1.16
C LEU A 136 0.65 13.94 2.09
N LEU A 137 1.03 15.19 1.85
CA LEU A 137 0.52 16.35 2.59
C LEU A 137 -1.01 16.42 2.51
N ARG A 138 -1.56 16.21 1.30
CA ARG A 138 -3.02 16.19 1.06
C ARG A 138 -3.72 15.06 1.82
N GLU A 139 -3.17 13.85 1.78
CA GLU A 139 -3.72 12.67 2.47
C GLU A 139 -3.73 12.88 3.99
N ILE A 140 -2.64 13.38 4.56
CA ILE A 140 -2.55 13.69 5.99
C ILE A 140 -3.58 14.76 6.38
N ASN A 141 -3.73 15.81 5.58
CA ASN A 141 -4.72 16.86 5.84
C ASN A 141 -6.16 16.34 5.76
N LEU A 142 -6.48 15.41 4.84
CA LEU A 142 -7.80 14.76 4.80
C LEU A 142 -8.09 14.02 6.11
N GLU A 143 -7.12 13.25 6.63
CA GLU A 143 -7.29 12.53 7.88
C GLU A 143 -7.38 13.47 9.10
N LEU A 144 -6.59 14.56 9.12
CA LEU A 144 -6.71 15.60 10.16
C LEU A 144 -8.09 16.27 10.18
N VAL A 145 -8.69 16.51 9.01
CA VAL A 145 -10.06 16.99 8.86
C VAL A 145 -11.06 15.98 9.41
N ARG A 146 -10.92 14.72 9.00
CA ARG A 146 -11.81 13.62 9.40
C ARG A 146 -11.85 13.44 10.92
N ILE A 147 -10.70 13.53 11.61
CA ILE A 147 -10.64 13.42 13.07
C ILE A 147 -10.87 14.75 13.80
N GLN A 148 -11.14 15.84 13.07
CA GLN A 148 -11.29 17.20 13.61
C GLN A 148 -10.12 17.60 14.53
N ALA A 149 -8.88 17.36 14.08
CA ALA A 149 -7.69 17.57 14.89
C ALA A 149 -7.52 19.03 15.35
N GLY A 150 -8.03 20.01 14.58
CA GLY A 150 -7.83 21.44 14.83
C GLY A 150 -6.45 21.94 14.38
N VAL A 151 -5.70 21.12 13.64
CA VAL A 151 -4.41 21.47 13.04
C VAL A 151 -4.39 21.03 11.59
N TYR A 152 -3.64 21.76 10.77
CA TYR A 152 -3.38 21.40 9.38
C TYR A 152 -1.90 21.51 9.08
N LEU A 153 -1.44 20.74 8.10
CA LEU A 153 -0.08 20.82 7.62
C LEU A 153 -0.02 21.68 6.37
N TYR A 154 0.79 22.73 6.41
CA TYR A 154 1.20 23.46 5.20
C TYR A 154 2.61 23.05 4.74
N ARG A 155 3.36 22.37 5.60
CA ARG A 155 4.73 21.96 5.37
C ARG A 155 5.02 20.61 6.01
N ILE A 156 5.75 19.77 5.29
CA ILE A 156 6.27 18.50 5.78
C ILE A 156 7.79 18.47 5.63
N GLU A 157 8.48 18.03 6.68
CA GLU A 157 9.93 18.00 6.75
C GLU A 157 10.40 16.55 6.87
N PRO A 158 11.09 15.99 5.87
CA PRO A 158 11.58 14.64 5.94
C PRO A 158 12.79 14.59 6.88
N ILE A 159 12.80 13.61 7.77
CA ILE A 159 13.99 13.23 8.53
C ILE A 159 14.47 11.85 8.08
N GLN A 160 15.79 11.70 7.99
CA GLN A 160 16.42 10.40 7.82
C GLN A 160 16.92 9.92 9.17
N ASN A 161 16.07 9.22 9.92
CA ASN A 161 16.53 8.50 11.09
C ASN A 161 17.35 7.28 10.65
N THR A 162 18.56 7.16 11.19
CA THR A 162 19.49 6.04 10.93
C THR A 162 19.15 4.77 11.70
N VAL A 163 18.12 4.80 12.54
CA VAL A 163 17.67 3.61 13.27
C VAL A 163 17.07 2.63 12.28
N PRO A 164 17.66 1.42 12.08
CA PRO A 164 17.13 0.47 11.14
C PRO A 164 15.73 0.02 11.58
N VAL A 165 14.73 0.31 10.75
CA VAL A 165 13.36 -0.17 10.93
C VAL A 165 13.18 -1.38 10.03
N GLN A 166 12.68 -2.48 10.60
CA GLN A 166 12.38 -3.67 9.81
C GLN A 166 11.07 -3.45 9.05
N HIS A 167 11.18 -3.35 7.73
CA HIS A 167 10.04 -3.18 6.84
C HIS A 167 9.59 -4.49 6.23
N LEU A 168 8.32 -4.53 5.80
CA LEU A 168 7.80 -5.61 4.97
C LEU A 168 8.46 -5.65 3.58
N TYR A 169 8.91 -4.50 3.08
CA TYR A 169 9.63 -4.34 1.81
C TYR A 169 11.02 -3.76 2.08
N PRO A 170 12.06 -4.11 1.30
CA PRO A 170 13.44 -3.72 1.59
C PRO A 170 13.69 -2.21 1.78
N ASP A 171 12.93 -1.36 1.10
CA ASP A 171 13.02 0.11 1.15
C ASP A 171 11.82 0.77 1.84
N GLY A 172 10.97 -0.02 2.51
CA GLY A 172 9.75 0.44 3.17
C GLY A 172 8.61 0.86 2.23
N ARG A 173 8.88 0.97 0.93
CA ARG A 173 7.92 1.42 -0.08
C ARG A 173 7.05 0.26 -0.52
N ILE A 174 5.77 0.55 -0.69
CA ILE A 174 4.82 -0.41 -1.24
C ILE A 174 5.08 -0.49 -2.76
N PRO A 175 5.45 -1.67 -3.30
CA PRO A 175 5.62 -1.83 -4.74
C PRO A 175 4.28 -1.69 -5.46
N ILE A 176 4.36 -1.32 -6.74
CA ILE A 176 3.18 -1.20 -7.60
C ILE A 176 3.32 -2.17 -8.76
N LEU A 177 2.29 -2.97 -8.99
CA LEU A 177 2.11 -3.73 -10.21
C LEU A 177 1.23 -2.90 -11.14
N SER A 178 1.69 -2.65 -12.37
CA SER A 178 0.95 -1.84 -13.34
C SER A 178 0.96 -2.44 -14.74
N ASN A 179 -0.01 -2.03 -15.55
CA ASN A 179 -0.02 -2.25 -16.99
C ASN A 179 -0.44 -0.93 -17.70
N SER A 180 -0.74 -0.99 -19.00
CA SER A 180 -1.18 0.18 -19.77
C SER A 180 -2.52 0.79 -19.34
N HIS A 181 -3.30 0.12 -18.49
CA HIS A 181 -4.66 0.50 -18.15
C HIS A 181 -4.87 0.77 -16.66
N THR A 182 -4.06 0.17 -15.79
CA THR A 182 -4.30 0.21 -14.35
C THR A 182 -3.03 -0.04 -13.53
N ARG A 183 -3.14 0.22 -12.23
CA ARG A 183 -2.13 0.00 -11.22
C ARG A 183 -2.77 -0.61 -9.97
N ALA A 184 -2.01 -1.42 -9.23
CA ALA A 184 -2.42 -2.00 -7.96
C ALA A 184 -1.25 -2.02 -6.99
N ASP A 185 -1.56 -1.77 -5.71
CA ASP A 185 -0.60 -1.89 -4.64
C ASP A 185 -0.29 -3.36 -4.38
N VAL A 186 1.00 -3.68 -4.28
CA VAL A 186 1.49 -5.04 -4.12
C VAL A 186 1.58 -5.35 -2.63
N THR A 187 0.92 -6.43 -2.21
CA THR A 187 0.96 -6.95 -0.84
C THR A 187 2.12 -7.93 -0.62
N GLY A 188 2.63 -8.53 -1.70
CA GLY A 188 3.96 -9.15 -1.74
C GLY A 188 4.27 -9.76 -3.09
N TYR A 189 5.51 -10.23 -3.27
CA TYR A 189 6.00 -10.71 -4.56
C TYR A 189 7.10 -11.75 -4.41
N ALA A 190 7.27 -12.56 -5.45
CA ALA A 190 8.47 -13.37 -5.68
C ALA A 190 8.85 -13.30 -7.15
N ILE A 191 10.05 -12.78 -7.43
CA ILE A 191 10.59 -12.64 -8.79
C ILE A 191 11.99 -13.24 -8.89
N LEU A 192 12.34 -13.71 -10.08
CA LEU A 192 13.71 -14.02 -10.44
C LEU A 192 14.24 -12.89 -11.33
N LYS A 193 15.36 -12.29 -10.93
CA LYS A 193 16.04 -11.23 -11.69
C LYS A 193 16.96 -11.82 -12.76
N ASP A 194 16.41 -12.68 -13.62
CA ASP A 194 17.18 -13.44 -14.63
C ASP A 194 17.54 -12.62 -15.88
N ARG A 195 16.79 -11.55 -16.18
CA ARG A 195 17.05 -10.69 -17.34
C ARG A 195 17.04 -9.22 -16.98
N PRO A 196 17.85 -8.37 -17.65
CA PRO A 196 18.00 -6.96 -17.30
C PRO A 196 16.72 -6.12 -17.40
N TYR A 197 15.86 -6.41 -18.38
CA TYR A 197 14.67 -5.59 -18.68
C TYR A 197 13.34 -6.31 -18.45
N GLN A 198 13.40 -7.60 -18.10
CA GLN A 198 12.22 -8.42 -17.86
C GLN A 198 12.54 -9.46 -16.80
N HIS A 199 11.87 -9.40 -15.67
CA HIS A 199 12.03 -10.38 -14.60
C HIS A 199 10.97 -11.47 -14.71
N THR A 200 11.35 -12.69 -14.32
CA THR A 200 10.40 -13.80 -14.22
C THR A 200 9.58 -13.65 -12.93
N LEU A 201 8.26 -13.64 -13.07
CA LEU A 201 7.31 -13.51 -11.97
C LEU A 201 6.81 -14.90 -11.55
N VAL A 202 7.02 -15.23 -10.28
CA VAL A 202 6.56 -16.49 -9.68
C VAL A 202 5.31 -16.26 -8.84
N TYR A 203 5.26 -15.14 -8.11
CA TYR A 203 4.13 -14.77 -7.27
C TYR A 203 3.96 -13.26 -7.20
N VAL A 204 2.71 -12.79 -7.15
CA VAL A 204 2.36 -11.43 -6.73
C VAL A 204 1.02 -11.42 -6.00
N GLY A 205 1.00 -10.84 -4.81
CA GLY A 205 -0.21 -10.43 -4.11
C GLY A 205 -0.52 -8.96 -4.44
N ILE A 206 -1.76 -8.63 -4.78
CA ILE A 206 -2.20 -7.25 -5.06
C ILE A 206 -3.49 -6.90 -4.32
N ALA A 207 -3.67 -5.63 -3.96
CA ALA A 207 -4.93 -5.09 -3.45
C ALA A 207 -5.44 -3.98 -4.37
N ALA A 208 -6.59 -4.19 -5.01
CA ALA A 208 -7.18 -3.20 -5.92
C ALA A 208 -8.67 -3.47 -6.20
N HIS A 209 -9.34 -2.51 -6.84
CA HIS A 209 -10.70 -2.73 -7.34
C HIS A 209 -10.78 -3.90 -8.32
N LYS A 210 -11.94 -4.55 -8.38
CA LYS A 210 -12.17 -5.76 -9.19
C LYS A 210 -11.70 -5.62 -10.64
N THR A 211 -12.03 -4.51 -11.29
CA THR A 211 -11.66 -4.25 -12.69
C THR A 211 -10.15 -4.14 -12.88
N SER A 212 -9.44 -3.56 -11.91
CA SER A 212 -7.97 -3.48 -11.92
C SER A 212 -7.33 -4.85 -11.78
N VAL A 213 -7.83 -5.66 -10.84
CA VAL A 213 -7.36 -7.04 -10.61
C VAL A 213 -7.52 -7.88 -11.88
N GLU A 214 -8.70 -7.85 -12.50
CA GLU A 214 -8.98 -8.59 -13.74
C GLU A 214 -8.09 -8.14 -14.91
N SER A 215 -7.83 -6.83 -15.03
CA SER A 215 -6.96 -6.28 -16.06
C SER A 215 -5.50 -6.74 -15.90
N LEU A 216 -4.96 -6.64 -14.68
CA LEU A 216 -3.59 -7.08 -14.38
C LEU A 216 -3.44 -8.59 -14.57
N TRP A 217 -4.43 -9.35 -14.11
CA TRP A 217 -4.48 -10.79 -14.29
C TRP A 217 -4.44 -11.20 -15.76
N ALA A 218 -5.27 -10.56 -16.60
CA ALA A 218 -5.30 -10.80 -18.03
C ALA A 218 -3.97 -10.46 -18.71
N SER A 219 -3.27 -9.41 -18.27
CA SER A 219 -1.93 -9.07 -18.75
C SER A 219 -0.90 -10.16 -18.44
N LEU A 220 -0.95 -10.75 -17.24
CA LEU A 220 -0.03 -11.79 -16.80
C LEU A 220 -0.25 -13.11 -17.55
N ILE A 221 -1.51 -13.57 -17.72
CA ILE A 221 -1.80 -14.81 -18.47
C ILE A 221 -1.37 -14.71 -19.94
N ARG A 222 -1.49 -13.53 -20.55
CA ARG A 222 -1.12 -13.36 -21.97
C ARG A 222 0.38 -13.55 -22.24
N GLY A 223 1.23 -13.50 -21.22
CA GLY A 223 2.65 -13.84 -21.33
C GLY A 223 3.46 -12.91 -22.23
N LYS A 224 3.04 -11.65 -22.41
CA LYS A 224 3.72 -10.68 -23.29
C LYS A 224 4.52 -9.60 -22.56
N GLY A 225 4.76 -9.74 -21.26
CA GLY A 225 5.49 -8.74 -20.48
C GLY A 225 4.79 -7.37 -20.38
N GLY A 226 3.47 -7.34 -20.55
CA GLY A 226 2.67 -6.10 -20.53
C GLY A 226 2.44 -5.52 -19.13
N SER A 227 2.92 -6.21 -18.10
CA SER A 227 2.89 -5.76 -16.71
C SER A 227 4.30 -5.35 -16.27
N SER A 228 4.38 -4.38 -15.36
CA SER A 228 5.63 -3.96 -14.73
C SER A 228 5.51 -3.97 -13.22
N LEU A 229 6.59 -4.36 -12.55
CA LEU A 229 6.79 -4.31 -11.11
C LEU A 229 8.06 -3.50 -10.84
N HIS A 230 7.98 -2.51 -9.95
CA HIS A 230 9.09 -1.55 -9.72
C HIS A 230 9.57 -0.81 -10.98
N GLY A 231 8.71 -0.69 -12.01
CA GLY A 231 9.07 -0.09 -13.29
C GLY A 231 9.80 -1.03 -14.26
N THR A 232 10.13 -2.26 -13.85
CA THR A 232 10.69 -3.29 -14.73
C THR A 232 9.58 -4.21 -15.24
N SER A 233 9.64 -4.60 -16.52
CA SER A 233 8.66 -5.56 -17.07
C SER A 233 8.74 -6.88 -16.31
N VAL A 234 7.59 -7.51 -16.09
CA VAL A 234 7.50 -8.83 -15.46
C VAL A 234 6.73 -9.80 -16.35
N LEU A 235 7.17 -11.05 -16.34
CA LEU A 235 6.57 -12.12 -17.11
C LEU A 235 6.36 -13.34 -16.22
N ALA A 236 5.11 -13.80 -16.13
CA ALA A 236 4.80 -15.03 -15.41
C ALA A 236 5.51 -16.25 -16.05
N ASP A 237 6.05 -17.15 -15.22
CA ASP A 237 6.64 -18.40 -15.70
C ASP A 237 5.55 -19.43 -16.05
N GLY A 238 4.94 -19.27 -17.22
CA GLY A 238 3.92 -20.18 -17.74
C GLY A 238 2.53 -19.90 -17.17
N GLU A 239 1.78 -20.97 -16.91
CA GLU A 239 0.43 -20.86 -16.37
C GLU A 239 0.45 -20.34 -14.94
N VAL A 240 -0.46 -19.43 -14.66
CA VAL A 240 -0.65 -18.83 -13.34
C VAL A 240 -2.04 -19.19 -12.82
N LYS A 241 -2.26 -19.08 -11.51
CA LYS A 241 -3.56 -19.17 -10.86
C LYS A 241 -3.80 -17.95 -9.99
N MET A 242 -5.05 -17.52 -9.93
CA MET A 242 -5.48 -16.40 -9.09
C MET A 242 -6.45 -16.90 -8.02
N MET A 243 -6.23 -16.47 -6.78
CA MET A 243 -7.22 -16.56 -5.69
C MET A 243 -7.53 -15.15 -5.22
N THR A 244 -8.80 -14.88 -4.90
CA THR A 244 -9.25 -13.56 -4.44
C THR A 244 -9.92 -13.64 -3.08
N HIS A 245 -9.73 -12.60 -2.28
CA HIS A 245 -10.40 -12.37 -1.01
C HIS A 245 -10.98 -10.95 -1.00
N PRO A 246 -12.28 -10.76 -0.75
CA PRO A 246 -12.87 -9.44 -0.67
C PRO A 246 -12.42 -8.70 0.59
N LEU A 247 -12.15 -7.40 0.48
CA LEU A 247 -11.90 -6.48 1.60
C LEU A 247 -12.97 -5.39 1.60
N PRO A 248 -14.16 -5.65 2.19
CA PRO A 248 -15.33 -4.77 2.07
C PRO A 248 -15.11 -3.37 2.62
N GLU A 249 -14.30 -3.23 3.67
CA GLU A 249 -14.02 -1.97 4.35
C GLU A 249 -13.32 -0.96 3.45
N PHE A 250 -12.60 -1.47 2.44
CA PHE A 250 -11.83 -0.68 1.49
C PHE A 250 -12.42 -0.71 0.08
N ASN A 251 -13.53 -1.44 -0.15
CA ASN A 251 -14.14 -1.65 -1.46
C ASN A 251 -13.14 -2.18 -2.53
N VAL A 252 -12.21 -3.04 -2.11
CA VAL A 252 -11.20 -3.67 -2.98
C VAL A 252 -11.19 -5.19 -2.84
N LEU A 253 -10.50 -5.86 -3.74
CA LEU A 253 -10.14 -7.27 -3.64
C LEU A 253 -8.64 -7.38 -3.33
N HIS A 254 -8.28 -8.26 -2.39
CA HIS A 254 -6.95 -8.82 -2.32
C HIS A 254 -6.88 -10.02 -3.26
N ALA A 255 -5.88 -10.08 -4.13
CA ALA A 255 -5.69 -11.15 -5.09
C ALA A 255 -4.27 -11.69 -5.02
N GLY A 256 -4.14 -13.00 -4.77
CA GLY A 256 -2.89 -13.74 -4.88
C GLY A 256 -2.79 -14.42 -6.23
N ILE A 257 -1.79 -14.03 -7.02
CA ILE A 257 -1.51 -14.58 -8.33
C ILE A 257 -0.20 -15.36 -8.27
N VAL A 258 -0.25 -16.65 -8.57
CA VAL A 258 0.88 -17.58 -8.36
C VAL A 258 1.10 -18.48 -9.57
N CYS A 259 2.36 -18.68 -9.95
CA CYS A 259 2.76 -19.63 -10.98
C CYS A 259 2.33 -21.06 -10.59
N ARG A 260 1.79 -21.82 -11.56
CA ARG A 260 1.40 -23.22 -11.38
C ARG A 260 2.56 -24.06 -10.84
N LYS A 261 3.79 -23.81 -11.31
CA LYS A 261 5.00 -24.54 -10.91
C LYS A 261 5.40 -24.31 -9.44
N ALA A 262 4.80 -23.34 -8.75
CA ALA A 262 4.99 -23.11 -7.31
C ALA A 262 3.97 -23.85 -6.43
N LEU A 263 2.90 -24.38 -7.02
CA LEU A 263 1.80 -25.02 -6.30
C LEU A 263 2.07 -26.51 -6.04
N PRO A 264 1.83 -27.02 -4.82
CA PRO A 264 2.04 -28.44 -4.51
C PRO A 264 1.23 -29.36 -5.42
N GLY A 265 1.89 -30.40 -5.93
CA GLY A 265 1.26 -31.41 -6.79
C GLY A 265 0.69 -30.87 -8.12
N LYS A 266 1.11 -29.68 -8.54
CA LYS A 266 0.71 -29.08 -9.82
C LYS A 266 1.84 -29.03 -10.85
N TRP A 267 3.00 -29.59 -10.54
CA TRP A 267 4.09 -29.80 -11.50
C TRP A 267 3.71 -30.82 -12.57
N GLU A 268 4.27 -30.68 -13.76
CA GLU A 268 4.13 -31.61 -14.88
C GLU A 268 5.51 -32.09 -15.36
N ALA A 269 5.61 -33.30 -15.90
CA ALA A 269 6.88 -33.91 -16.33
C ALA A 269 7.68 -33.10 -17.38
N LYS A 270 7.04 -32.18 -18.07
CA LYS A 270 7.66 -31.27 -19.05
C LYS A 270 8.20 -29.98 -18.43
N ASP A 271 7.85 -29.69 -17.18
CA ASP A 271 8.26 -28.47 -16.52
C ASP A 271 9.76 -28.56 -16.19
N ASP A 272 10.49 -27.54 -16.62
CA ASP A 272 11.94 -27.39 -16.47
C ASP A 272 12.36 -26.91 -15.08
N VAL A 273 11.40 -26.43 -14.30
CA VAL A 273 11.62 -25.83 -12.98
C VAL A 273 10.46 -26.13 -12.05
N ALA A 274 10.74 -26.10 -10.75
CA ALA A 274 9.75 -26.01 -9.69
C ALA A 274 10.08 -24.84 -8.76
N TYR A 275 9.09 -24.35 -8.02
CA TYR A 275 9.31 -23.28 -7.04
C TYR A 275 8.82 -23.69 -5.65
N ALA A 276 9.54 -23.21 -4.65
CA ALA A 276 9.15 -23.26 -3.24
C ALA A 276 9.01 -21.83 -2.73
N LEU A 277 7.87 -21.49 -2.13
CA LEU A 277 7.56 -20.17 -1.60
C LEU A 277 7.12 -20.28 -0.14
N VAL A 278 7.59 -19.37 0.71
CA VAL A 278 7.25 -19.29 2.13
C VAL A 278 6.62 -17.92 2.40
N PHE A 279 5.44 -17.93 3.01
CA PHE A 279 4.67 -16.72 3.33
C PHE A 279 4.73 -16.33 4.82
N GLU A 280 5.20 -17.25 5.66
CA GLU A 280 5.32 -17.04 7.11
C GLU A 280 6.65 -16.37 7.47
N SER A 281 6.64 -15.48 8.46
CA SER A 281 7.82 -14.69 8.85
C SER A 281 8.83 -15.43 9.72
N GLU A 282 8.42 -16.51 10.39
CA GLU A 282 9.27 -17.26 11.31
C GLU A 282 9.97 -18.43 10.61
N ALA A 283 11.25 -18.65 10.94
CA ALA A 283 12.05 -19.78 10.45
C ALA A 283 12.01 -19.94 8.92
N VAL A 284 12.12 -18.81 8.20
CA VAL A 284 11.97 -18.77 6.73
C VAL A 284 12.95 -19.72 6.04
N GLU A 285 14.21 -19.73 6.50
CA GLU A 285 15.29 -20.51 5.90
C GLU A 285 15.07 -22.02 6.13
N GLU A 286 14.73 -22.43 7.35
CA GLU A 286 14.41 -23.83 7.66
C GLU A 286 13.17 -24.29 6.87
N LYS A 287 12.13 -23.46 6.77
CA LYS A 287 10.93 -23.80 5.99
C LYS A 287 11.22 -23.91 4.50
N LEU A 288 12.08 -23.05 3.95
CA LEU A 288 12.48 -23.12 2.55
C LEU A 288 13.21 -24.42 2.25
N LYS A 289 14.12 -24.83 3.13
CA LYS A 289 14.87 -26.09 2.99
C LYS A 289 13.92 -27.30 2.99
N VAL A 290 13.06 -27.43 4.00
CA VAL A 290 12.02 -28.49 4.07
C VAL A 290 11.15 -28.50 2.82
N LEU A 291 10.65 -27.32 2.40
CA LEU A 291 9.75 -27.23 1.26
C LEU A 291 10.46 -27.57 -0.06
N THR A 292 11.74 -27.25 -0.17
CA THR A 292 12.56 -27.59 -1.34
C THR A 292 12.74 -29.08 -1.46
N ILE A 293 13.02 -29.79 -0.37
CA ILE A 293 13.09 -31.26 -0.37
C ILE A 293 11.76 -31.87 -0.78
N LYS A 294 10.64 -31.39 -0.21
CA LYS A 294 9.30 -31.85 -0.62
C LYS A 294 9.05 -31.64 -2.12
N ARG A 295 9.48 -30.50 -2.67
CA ARG A 295 9.38 -30.24 -4.11
C ARG A 295 10.27 -31.17 -4.93
N LEU A 296 11.47 -31.48 -4.46
CA LEU A 296 12.35 -32.44 -5.13
C LEU A 296 11.77 -33.86 -5.09
N GLN A 297 11.23 -34.29 -3.95
CA GLN A 297 10.52 -35.58 -3.80
C GLN A 297 9.29 -35.68 -4.73
N GLU A 298 8.59 -34.57 -4.97
CA GLU A 298 7.46 -34.50 -5.91
C GLU A 298 7.89 -34.60 -7.39
N THR A 299 9.09 -34.14 -7.73
CA THR A 299 9.51 -33.90 -9.12
C THR A 299 10.56 -34.90 -9.63
N LEU A 300 11.36 -35.47 -8.75
CA LEU A 300 12.40 -36.44 -9.08
C LEU A 300 11.89 -37.87 -8.93
N ALA A 301 12.38 -38.75 -9.80
CA ALA A 301 11.93 -40.14 -9.84
C ALA A 301 12.53 -41.03 -8.72
N PHE A 302 13.54 -40.53 -8.00
CA PHE A 302 14.23 -41.28 -6.94
C PHE A 302 13.90 -40.69 -5.56
N PRO A 303 13.88 -41.52 -4.51
CA PRO A 303 13.57 -41.04 -3.16
C PRO A 303 14.69 -40.16 -2.62
N ILE A 304 14.29 -39.05 -1.99
CA ILE A 304 15.20 -38.15 -1.27
C ILE A 304 14.78 -38.16 0.21
N PRO A 305 15.61 -38.70 1.11
CA PRO A 305 15.39 -38.64 2.55
C PRO A 305 15.32 -37.22 3.10
N ASP A 306 14.50 -37.02 4.14
CA ASP A 306 14.32 -35.71 4.79
C ASP A 306 15.58 -35.24 5.53
N ASP A 307 16.40 -36.16 6.05
CA ASP A 307 17.65 -35.86 6.75
C ASP A 307 18.76 -35.33 5.83
N TRP A 308 18.59 -35.42 4.51
CA TRP A 308 19.51 -34.84 3.52
C TRP A 308 19.26 -33.35 3.28
N GLU A 309 18.23 -32.77 3.90
CA GLU A 309 17.76 -31.40 3.67
C GLU A 309 18.86 -30.35 3.70
N GLN A 310 19.62 -30.29 4.80
CA GLN A 310 20.65 -29.26 4.98
C GLN A 310 21.77 -29.42 3.95
N THR A 311 22.27 -30.65 3.78
CA THR A 311 23.38 -30.94 2.87
C THR A 311 23.00 -30.70 1.43
N LEU A 312 21.86 -31.22 0.97
CA LEU A 312 21.41 -30.99 -0.40
C LEU A 312 21.15 -29.52 -0.68
N TRP A 313 20.56 -28.79 0.28
CA TRP A 313 20.37 -27.36 0.15
C TRP A 313 21.69 -26.63 -0.09
N ASP A 314 22.69 -26.84 0.76
CA ASP A 314 23.96 -26.11 0.69
C ASP A 314 24.69 -26.38 -0.63
N TYR A 315 24.82 -27.65 -1.03
CA TYR A 315 25.50 -28.04 -2.27
C TYR A 315 24.72 -27.65 -3.53
N ALA A 316 23.40 -27.80 -3.52
CA ALA A 316 22.57 -27.43 -4.67
C ALA A 316 22.47 -25.91 -4.85
N LEU A 317 22.56 -25.13 -3.77
CA LEU A 317 22.61 -23.67 -3.85
C LEU A 317 23.97 -23.20 -4.38
N ASP A 318 25.08 -23.78 -3.91
CA ASP A 318 26.44 -23.49 -4.41
C ASP A 318 26.62 -23.85 -5.89
N ALA A 319 26.07 -25.00 -6.31
CA ALA A 319 26.12 -25.47 -7.70
C ALA A 319 25.03 -24.88 -8.63
N GLU A 320 24.25 -23.91 -8.14
CA GLU A 320 23.16 -23.23 -8.85
C GLU A 320 22.04 -24.15 -9.37
N TYR A 321 21.83 -25.30 -8.72
CA TYR A 321 20.65 -26.14 -8.90
C TYR A 321 19.42 -25.49 -8.23
N ILE A 322 19.66 -24.75 -7.15
CA ILE A 322 18.70 -23.91 -6.44
C ILE A 322 19.13 -22.45 -6.61
N GLN A 323 18.17 -21.57 -6.89
CA GLN A 323 18.41 -20.13 -6.98
C GLN A 323 17.40 -19.38 -6.11
N ARG A 324 17.88 -18.41 -5.32
CA ARG A 324 17.00 -17.57 -4.51
C ARG A 324 16.21 -16.60 -5.38
N LEU A 325 14.94 -16.44 -5.03
CA LEU A 325 14.08 -15.40 -5.58
C LEU A 325 14.25 -14.10 -4.79
N ASP A 326 14.03 -12.98 -5.45
CA ASP A 326 13.81 -11.70 -4.79
C ASP A 326 12.36 -11.64 -4.30
N THR A 327 12.18 -11.50 -3.00
CA THR A 327 10.87 -11.56 -2.33
C THR A 327 10.62 -10.34 -1.46
N GLY A 328 9.36 -9.99 -1.26
CA GLY A 328 8.96 -8.93 -0.35
C GLY A 328 7.47 -8.98 0.00
N GLY A 329 7.07 -8.24 1.03
CA GLY A 329 5.69 -8.21 1.50
C GLY A 329 5.29 -9.51 2.20
N ASP A 330 4.14 -10.06 1.81
CA ASP A 330 3.59 -11.31 2.35
C ASP A 330 4.35 -12.58 1.91
N CYS A 331 5.16 -12.53 0.85
CA CYS A 331 6.10 -13.59 0.49
C CYS A 331 7.46 -13.33 1.15
N ARG A 332 7.85 -14.20 2.08
CA ARG A 332 9.02 -14.03 2.95
C ARG A 332 10.26 -14.74 2.45
N GLY A 333 10.08 -15.75 1.62
CA GLY A 333 11.18 -16.48 1.03
C GLY A 333 10.74 -17.24 -0.20
N GLY A 334 11.66 -17.44 -1.14
CA GLY A 334 11.37 -18.18 -2.35
C GLY A 334 12.63 -18.71 -3.01
N VAL A 335 12.52 -19.90 -3.60
CA VAL A 335 13.56 -20.47 -4.44
C VAL A 335 13.00 -21.06 -5.72
N ARG A 336 13.83 -21.01 -6.76
CA ARG A 336 13.70 -21.75 -8.01
C ARG A 336 14.56 -23.00 -7.92
N ILE A 337 13.97 -24.13 -8.29
CA ILE A 337 14.62 -25.43 -8.39
C ILE A 337 14.73 -25.76 -9.88
N ASN A 338 15.95 -25.92 -10.39
CA ASN A 338 16.20 -26.18 -11.80
C ASN A 338 16.19 -27.69 -12.08
N LEU A 339 15.13 -28.20 -12.71
CA LEU A 339 14.94 -29.64 -12.93
C LEU A 339 15.68 -30.16 -14.16
N ASN A 340 16.20 -29.28 -15.02
CA ASN A 340 17.04 -29.65 -16.16
C ASN A 340 18.48 -29.97 -15.77
N LYS A 341 18.89 -29.65 -14.53
CA LYS A 341 20.23 -30.00 -14.03
C LYS A 341 20.28 -31.50 -13.67
N PRO A 342 21.46 -32.15 -13.76
CA PRO A 342 21.58 -33.59 -13.50
C PRO A 342 21.56 -33.90 -11.99
N TRP A 343 20.37 -33.88 -11.39
CA TRP A 343 20.16 -34.12 -9.95
C TRP A 343 20.66 -35.49 -9.49
N VAL A 344 20.56 -36.51 -10.35
CA VAL A 344 21.08 -37.86 -10.06
C VAL A 344 22.59 -37.82 -9.86
N ASP A 345 23.32 -37.15 -10.75
CA ASP A 345 24.78 -37.07 -10.69
C ASP A 345 25.24 -36.29 -9.45
N LEU A 346 24.53 -35.22 -9.08
CA LEU A 346 24.80 -34.48 -7.84
C LEU A 346 24.66 -35.39 -6.62
N VAL A 347 23.54 -36.11 -6.50
CA VAL A 347 23.27 -36.99 -5.35
C VAL A 347 24.25 -38.16 -5.29
N GLN A 348 24.53 -38.80 -6.43
CA GLN A 348 25.52 -39.88 -6.52
C GLN A 348 26.91 -39.40 -6.12
N GLY A 349 27.34 -38.23 -6.62
CA GLY A 349 28.63 -37.66 -6.26
C GLY A 349 28.77 -37.37 -4.76
N LEU A 350 27.69 -36.95 -4.10
CA LEU A 350 27.67 -36.72 -2.65
C LEU A 350 27.67 -38.01 -1.84
N LEU A 351 27.01 -39.07 -2.33
CA LEU A 351 27.03 -40.40 -1.72
C LEU A 351 28.42 -41.04 -1.84
N ASP A 352 29.05 -40.97 -3.02
CA ASP A 352 30.39 -41.52 -3.27
C ASP A 352 31.46 -40.86 -2.39
N GLN A 353 31.27 -39.58 -2.06
CA GLN A 353 32.13 -38.81 -1.16
C GLN A 353 31.83 -39.06 0.34
N ASN A 354 30.85 -39.92 0.68
CA ASN A 354 30.35 -40.15 2.04
C ASN A 354 29.86 -38.86 2.76
N ILE A 355 29.42 -37.87 1.98
CA ILE A 355 28.83 -36.63 2.51
C ILE A 355 27.36 -36.89 2.86
N LEU A 356 26.63 -37.56 1.96
CA LEU A 356 25.31 -38.12 2.24
C LEU A 356 25.44 -39.54 2.77
N LYS A 357 24.49 -39.96 3.62
CA LYS A 357 24.43 -41.30 4.21
C LYS A 357 23.07 -41.92 3.91
N ILE A 358 23.06 -43.23 3.68
CA ILE A 358 21.85 -44.03 3.45
C ILE A 358 21.30 -44.53 4.79
#